data_AF-A0A067PJV1-F1
#
_entry.id   AF-A0A067PJV1-F1
#
_cell.length_a   1.000
_cell.length_b   1.000
_cell.length_c   1.000
_cell.angle_alpha   90.00
_cell.angle_beta   90.00
_cell.angle_gamma   90.00
#
_symmetry.space_group_name_H-M   'P 1'
#
loop_
_entity.id
_entity.type
_entity.pdbx_description
1 polymer ?
#
loop_
_entity_poly.entity_id
_entity_poly.type
_entity_poly.pdbx_seq_one_letter_code
_entity_poly.pdbx_strand_id
1 'polypeptide(L)'
;MAAPKNTQSSEGLPQGSLPSPPHSPAASRSISSSSDSNQVPPEREPPTPSSSTAHDDRYTSAYSPPTPSSDIQAVQELLASMQRQLTVMGTTFELIGAHATKLAVLAPVIEAEKQIQQIRHEGTMQLKKQEQRIADVKHGLAGVISDHVAKELQPRVAEIIKGVVAGRVKEKVHQELTSQISSSLIGQLRVNQLRLLDVKMALHNSEARRYNATLRTNSLQEPLRPLLRPLAMPTSARFSLPSPTSPSSPSNFYNPVTPAQPAPPPVTPMTPRALHRSYSSTSPSASSSPYDPLAPSPLFPPNLKTLFNLDIDAARALIREYGLVPESAETLDDERMGSGGNSEEVNGSVSREEGVWETREDTINKFMNFIGVTAVRLTPATPISPSDGKPMLRLPPIITSTSY
;
A
#
# COMPACT_ATOMS: atom_id res chain seq x y z
N MET A 1 14.30 -5.13 -44.72
CA MET A 1 14.00 -3.87 -44.02
C MET A 1 12.69 -3.33 -44.56
N ALA A 2 11.58 -3.68 -43.92
CA ALA A 2 10.23 -3.31 -44.35
C ALA A 2 9.61 -2.38 -43.30
N ALA A 3 9.25 -1.18 -43.73
CA ALA A 3 8.59 -0.16 -42.92
C ALA A 3 7.08 -0.45 -42.80
N PRO A 4 6.44 -0.27 -41.64
CA PRO A 4 5.00 -0.39 -41.54
C PRO A 4 4.30 0.91 -41.99
N LYS A 5 3.32 0.72 -42.87
CA LYS A 5 2.38 1.74 -43.36
C LYS A 5 1.45 2.20 -42.23
N ASN A 6 1.45 3.51 -42.02
CA ASN A 6 0.50 4.25 -41.22
C ASN A 6 -0.86 4.26 -41.95
N THR A 7 -1.91 3.71 -41.32
CA THR A 7 -3.28 3.70 -41.87
C THR A 7 -4.15 4.53 -40.95
N GLN A 8 -4.41 5.76 -41.40
CA GLN A 8 -5.21 6.76 -40.73
C GLN A 8 -6.65 6.59 -41.25
N SER A 9 -7.48 5.87 -40.52
CA SER A 9 -8.92 5.76 -40.79
C SER A 9 -9.67 6.71 -39.88
N SER A 10 -10.15 7.81 -40.46
CA SER A 10 -11.11 8.73 -39.87
C SER A 10 -12.52 8.16 -40.05
N GLU A 11 -13.09 7.55 -39.02
CA GLU A 11 -14.52 7.23 -38.96
C GLU A 11 -15.24 8.33 -38.17
N GLY A 12 -16.07 9.09 -38.89
CA GLY A 12 -16.96 10.10 -38.33
C GLY A 12 -18.10 9.43 -37.58
N LEU A 13 -18.21 9.75 -36.29
CA LEU A 13 -19.38 9.44 -35.46
C LEU A 13 -20.51 10.43 -35.76
N PRO A 14 -21.74 9.97 -36.04
CA PRO A 14 -22.89 10.85 -36.14
C PRO A 14 -23.27 11.38 -34.75
N GLN A 15 -23.33 12.70 -34.62
CA GLN A 15 -23.98 13.40 -33.50
C GLN A 15 -25.48 13.06 -33.50
N GLY A 16 -25.85 12.02 -32.75
CA GLY A 16 -27.23 11.76 -32.37
C GLY A 16 -27.63 12.69 -31.23
N SER A 17 -28.45 13.69 -31.53
CA SER A 17 -29.13 14.53 -30.54
C SER A 17 -30.04 13.67 -29.65
N LEU A 18 -29.76 13.65 -28.35
CA LEU A 18 -30.60 13.03 -27.32
C LEU A 18 -31.97 13.72 -27.25
N PRO A 19 -33.10 12.97 -27.22
CA PRO A 19 -34.41 13.54 -26.96
C PRO A 19 -34.50 14.01 -25.51
N SER A 20 -34.91 15.27 -25.32
CA SER A 20 -35.19 15.85 -24.01
C SER A 20 -36.29 15.06 -23.28
N PRO A 21 -36.14 14.82 -21.97
CA PRO A 21 -37.15 14.11 -21.19
C PRO A 21 -38.41 14.97 -21.00
N PRO A 22 -39.61 14.36 -20.94
CA PRO A 22 -40.84 15.08 -20.66
C PRO A 22 -40.83 15.62 -19.23
N HIS A 23 -41.22 16.89 -19.07
CA HIS A 23 -41.46 17.53 -17.79
C HIS A 23 -42.49 16.74 -16.97
N SER A 24 -42.03 16.16 -15.86
CA SER A 24 -42.91 15.63 -14.82
C SER A 24 -43.44 16.77 -13.95
N PRO A 25 -44.70 16.68 -13.48
CA PRO A 25 -45.30 17.70 -12.63
C PRO A 25 -44.72 17.63 -11.21
N ALA A 26 -44.42 18.82 -10.67
CA ALA A 26 -44.11 19.01 -9.27
C ALA A 26 -45.35 18.66 -8.43
N ALA A 27 -45.31 17.54 -7.71
CA ALA A 27 -46.25 17.23 -6.65
C ALA A 27 -45.44 16.94 -5.38
N SER A 28 -45.27 17.99 -4.59
CA SER A 28 -44.89 17.90 -3.19
C SER A 28 -45.98 17.13 -2.44
N ARG A 29 -45.69 15.91 -1.98
CA ARG A 29 -46.43 15.29 -0.87
C ARG A 29 -45.53 14.30 -0.14
N SER A 30 -44.86 14.83 0.87
CA SER A 30 -44.29 14.09 1.98
C SER A 30 -45.39 13.29 2.66
N ILE A 31 -45.32 11.96 2.56
CA ILE A 31 -46.06 11.05 3.43
C ILE A 31 -45.02 10.36 4.30
N SER A 32 -44.84 10.92 5.49
CA SER A 32 -44.17 10.29 6.61
C SER A 32 -45.01 9.09 7.06
N SER A 33 -44.45 7.91 6.88
CA SER A 33 -44.87 6.66 7.50
C SER A 33 -44.54 6.70 9.00
N SER A 34 -45.54 6.98 9.82
CA SER A 34 -45.53 6.64 11.24
C SER A 34 -46.56 5.54 11.46
N SER A 35 -46.04 4.33 11.54
CA SER A 35 -46.67 3.19 12.19
C SER A 35 -46.89 3.56 13.64
N ASP A 36 -48.14 3.76 14.05
CA ASP A 36 -48.49 3.70 15.45
C ASP A 36 -49.84 3.01 15.60
N SER A 37 -49.76 1.78 16.09
CA SER A 37 -50.88 0.95 16.50
C SER A 37 -51.52 1.59 17.72
N ASN A 38 -52.47 2.50 17.50
CA ASN A 38 -53.34 2.97 18.57
C ASN A 38 -54.66 2.20 18.54
N GLN A 39 -54.85 1.47 19.64
CA GLN A 39 -56.11 0.95 20.13
C GLN A 39 -57.26 1.95 19.93
N VAL A 40 -58.41 1.44 19.48
CA VAL A 40 -59.70 2.12 19.65
C VAL A 40 -60.63 1.22 20.47
N PRO A 41 -61.40 1.79 21.41
CA PRO A 41 -62.13 1.08 22.47
C PRO A 41 -63.52 0.61 22.01
N PRO A 42 -64.20 -0.26 22.79
CA PRO A 42 -65.59 -0.61 22.55
C PRO A 42 -66.49 0.46 23.20
N GLU A 43 -67.23 1.24 22.41
CA GLU A 43 -68.17 2.19 23.02
C GLU A 43 -69.46 2.41 22.21
N ARG A 44 -70.54 1.89 22.82
CA ARG A 44 -71.89 2.43 22.91
C ARG A 44 -72.72 2.60 21.63
N GLU A 45 -73.64 1.64 21.46
CA GLU A 45 -74.99 1.95 20.99
C GLU A 45 -75.81 2.64 22.10
N PRO A 46 -76.51 3.74 21.76
CA PRO A 46 -77.76 4.09 22.42
C PRO A 46 -78.82 4.54 21.38
N PRO A 47 -80.03 4.96 21.77
CA PRO A 47 -81.15 4.06 22.06
C PRO A 47 -82.44 4.44 21.29
N THR A 48 -83.42 3.52 21.30
CA THR A 48 -84.90 3.78 21.27
C THR A 48 -85.51 4.38 19.97
N PRO A 49 -86.85 4.28 19.71
CA PRO A 49 -87.95 4.04 20.65
C PRO A 49 -89.04 3.02 20.27
N SER A 50 -89.67 2.57 21.35
CA SER A 50 -90.96 1.92 21.51
C SER A 50 -92.12 2.60 20.78
N SER A 51 -93.11 1.81 20.33
CA SER A 51 -94.56 2.04 20.55
C SER A 51 -95.32 0.95 19.78
N SER A 52 -96.14 0.15 20.48
CA SER A 52 -97.60 0.38 20.66
C SER A 52 -98.35 -0.25 19.47
N THR A 53 -99.46 -0.97 19.60
CA THR A 53 -100.45 -1.06 20.67
C THR A 53 -101.20 -2.36 20.41
N ALA A 54 -101.22 -3.28 21.38
CA ALA A 54 -102.21 -4.35 21.44
C ALA A 54 -103.34 -3.83 22.34
N HIS A 55 -104.39 -3.32 21.70
CA HIS A 55 -105.71 -2.96 22.21
C HIS A 55 -106.66 -3.40 21.09
N ASP A 56 -107.85 -3.94 21.29
CA ASP A 56 -108.59 -4.29 22.49
C ASP A 56 -109.78 -5.14 22.02
N ASP A 57 -110.46 -5.71 23.01
CA ASP A 57 -111.90 -5.86 23.07
C ASP A 57 -112.59 -7.14 22.53
N ARG A 58 -113.00 -7.89 23.57
CA ARG A 58 -114.40 -8.25 23.93
C ARG A 58 -115.06 -9.38 23.17
N TYR A 59 -115.58 -10.34 23.95
CA TYR A 59 -117.03 -10.62 23.99
C TYR A 59 -117.47 -11.10 25.38
N THR A 60 -118.09 -10.20 26.15
CA THR A 60 -119.12 -10.50 27.14
C THR A 60 -120.38 -9.76 26.73
N SER A 61 -121.52 -10.46 26.79
CA SER A 61 -122.80 -9.99 27.34
C SER A 61 -124.01 -10.52 26.58
N ALA A 62 -124.98 -10.93 27.38
CA ALA A 62 -126.23 -11.56 27.04
C ALA A 62 -127.37 -10.54 26.79
N TYR A 63 -128.52 -11.09 26.36
CA TYR A 63 -129.91 -10.57 26.38
C TYR A 63 -130.39 -9.61 25.25
N SER A 64 -131.21 -10.16 24.31
CA SER A 64 -132.63 -9.86 23.91
C SER A 64 -133.21 -8.42 24.06
N PRO A 65 -134.27 -7.94 23.33
CA PRO A 65 -134.96 -8.22 22.03
C PRO A 65 -135.19 -6.89 21.22
N PRO A 66 -136.28 -6.65 20.44
CA PRO A 66 -136.83 -7.27 19.23
C PRO A 66 -136.63 -6.44 17.93
N THR A 67 -136.83 -7.15 16.81
CA THR A 67 -136.92 -6.76 15.38
C THR A 67 -137.47 -5.37 15.01
N PRO A 68 -136.89 -4.72 13.98
CA PRO A 68 -137.60 -4.64 12.69
C PRO A 68 -136.73 -4.95 11.45
N SER A 69 -137.27 -5.80 10.55
CA SER A 69 -136.87 -6.06 9.14
C SER A 69 -135.38 -6.37 8.83
N SER A 70 -135.03 -7.65 8.95
CA SER A 70 -133.73 -8.31 8.68
C SER A 70 -133.09 -8.02 7.30
N ASP A 71 -133.90 -7.88 6.24
CA ASP A 71 -133.34 -7.83 4.88
C ASP A 71 -132.74 -6.47 4.51
N ILE A 72 -133.25 -5.37 5.10
CA ILE A 72 -132.69 -4.03 4.85
C ILE A 72 -131.37 -3.83 5.63
N GLN A 73 -131.25 -4.45 6.82
CA GLN A 73 -130.01 -4.42 7.60
C GLN A 73 -128.91 -5.27 6.97
N ALA A 74 -129.21 -6.47 6.46
CA ALA A 74 -128.22 -7.30 5.75
C ALA A 74 -127.69 -6.61 4.48
N VAL A 75 -128.56 -5.91 3.74
CA VAL A 75 -128.15 -5.11 2.57
C VAL A 75 -127.32 -3.89 2.99
N GLN A 76 -127.66 -3.21 4.09
CA GLN A 76 -126.83 -2.13 4.63
C GLN A 76 -125.49 -2.63 5.15
N GLU A 77 -125.42 -3.82 5.74
CA GLU A 77 -124.18 -4.42 6.23
C GLU A 77 -123.29 -4.90 5.07
N LEU A 78 -123.86 -5.47 4.01
CA LEU A 78 -123.14 -5.79 2.78
C LEU A 78 -122.63 -4.53 2.08
N LEU A 79 -123.47 -3.48 2.00
CA LEU A 79 -123.09 -2.22 1.37
C LEU A 79 -122.04 -1.48 2.21
N ALA A 80 -122.14 -1.51 3.54
CA ALA A 80 -121.11 -1.00 4.45
C ALA A 80 -119.81 -1.84 4.37
N SER A 81 -119.91 -3.15 4.17
CA SER A 81 -118.77 -4.04 3.94
C SER A 81 -118.07 -3.73 2.61
N MET A 82 -118.83 -3.60 1.50
CA MET A 82 -118.29 -3.20 0.20
C MET A 82 -117.68 -1.80 0.24
N GLN A 83 -118.30 -0.85 0.95
CA GLN A 83 -117.75 0.49 1.14
C GLN A 83 -116.47 0.48 1.99
N ARG A 84 -116.39 -0.37 3.03
CA ARG A 84 -115.14 -0.60 3.77
C ARG A 84 -114.08 -1.20 2.86
N GLN A 85 -114.43 -2.17 2.04
CA GLN A 85 -113.49 -2.84 1.14
C GLN A 85 -112.98 -1.89 0.04
N LEU A 86 -113.84 -1.03 -0.50
CA LEU A 86 -113.45 0.04 -1.43
C LEU A 86 -112.58 1.10 -0.75
N THR A 87 -112.88 1.46 0.50
CA THR A 87 -112.03 2.38 1.29
C THR A 87 -110.66 1.74 1.56
N VAL A 88 -110.63 0.46 1.92
CA VAL A 88 -109.38 -0.30 2.12
C VAL A 88 -108.59 -0.43 0.82
N MET A 89 -109.25 -0.73 -0.32
CA MET A 89 -108.57 -0.73 -1.62
C MET A 89 -108.04 0.66 -1.97
N GLY A 90 -108.81 1.72 -1.73
CA GLY A 90 -108.40 3.10 -1.92
C GLY A 90 -107.16 3.46 -1.11
N THR A 91 -107.12 3.12 0.18
CA THR A 91 -105.93 3.34 1.03
C THR A 91 -104.75 2.47 0.62
N THR A 92 -104.96 1.25 0.12
CA THR A 92 -103.87 0.44 -0.45
C THR A 92 -103.32 1.04 -1.74
N PHE A 93 -104.17 1.61 -2.62
CA PHE A 93 -103.71 2.29 -3.83
C PHE A 93 -102.96 3.58 -3.51
N GLU A 94 -103.40 4.36 -2.54
CA GLU A 94 -102.65 5.52 -2.05
C GLU A 94 -101.31 5.12 -1.42
N LEU A 95 -101.28 4.05 -0.63
CA LEU A 95 -100.04 3.52 -0.05
C LEU A 95 -99.07 3.05 -1.15
N ILE A 96 -99.58 2.35 -2.17
CA ILE A 96 -98.79 1.94 -3.34
C ILE A 96 -98.30 3.16 -4.11
N GLY A 97 -99.12 4.20 -4.28
CA GLY A 97 -98.73 5.47 -4.92
C GLY A 97 -97.65 6.23 -4.12
N ALA A 98 -97.79 6.29 -2.80
CA ALA A 98 -96.79 6.87 -1.89
C ALA A 98 -95.49 6.05 -1.87
N HIS A 99 -95.56 4.72 -2.01
CA HIS A 99 -94.38 3.87 -2.18
C HIS A 99 -93.75 4.02 -3.56
N ALA A 100 -94.53 4.13 -4.63
CA ALA A 100 -94.05 4.32 -5.99
C ALA A 100 -93.33 5.66 -6.16
N THR A 101 -93.84 6.73 -5.54
CA THR A 101 -93.17 8.04 -5.53
C THR A 101 -91.85 7.99 -4.73
N LYS A 102 -91.82 7.30 -3.58
CA LYS A 102 -90.56 7.06 -2.84
C LYS A 102 -89.54 6.24 -3.65
N LEU A 103 -89.99 5.21 -4.35
CA LEU A 103 -89.15 4.41 -5.24
C LEU A 103 -88.64 5.21 -6.45
N ALA A 104 -89.48 6.09 -7.01
CA ALA A 104 -89.08 6.98 -8.10
C ALA A 104 -87.98 7.96 -7.66
N VAL A 105 -88.00 8.42 -6.41
CA VAL A 105 -86.93 9.24 -5.82
C VAL A 105 -85.67 8.41 -5.50
N LEU A 106 -85.82 7.11 -5.19
CA LEU A 106 -84.68 6.21 -4.93
C LEU A 106 -83.97 5.73 -6.20
N ALA A 107 -84.65 5.64 -7.34
CA ALA A 107 -84.06 5.12 -8.57
C ALA A 107 -82.77 5.87 -9.01
N PRO A 108 -82.70 7.22 -8.96
CA PRO A 108 -81.45 7.95 -9.19
C PRO A 108 -80.34 7.61 -8.18
N VAL A 109 -80.68 7.31 -6.92
CA VAL A 109 -79.72 6.95 -5.88
C VAL A 109 -79.13 5.57 -6.14
N ILE A 110 -79.97 4.61 -6.52
CA ILE A 110 -79.54 3.24 -6.88
C ILE A 110 -78.63 3.27 -8.11
N GLU A 111 -78.99 4.06 -9.13
CA GLU A 111 -78.15 4.23 -10.32
C GLU A 111 -76.81 4.91 -9.98
N ALA A 112 -76.83 5.95 -9.14
CA ALA A 112 -75.61 6.59 -8.64
C ALA A 112 -74.73 5.62 -7.84
N GLU A 113 -75.32 4.75 -7.01
CA GLU A 113 -74.57 3.74 -6.27
C GLU A 113 -73.88 2.75 -7.22
N LYS A 114 -74.61 2.28 -8.24
CA LYS A 114 -74.05 1.39 -9.27
C LYS A 114 -72.90 2.05 -10.02
N GLN A 115 -73.03 3.34 -10.37
CA GLN A 115 -71.96 4.11 -10.99
C GLN A 115 -70.75 4.26 -10.06
N ILE A 116 -70.96 4.52 -8.76
CA ILE A 116 -69.88 4.58 -7.78
C ILE A 116 -69.19 3.22 -7.65
N GLN A 117 -69.93 2.12 -7.62
CA GLN A 117 -69.36 0.77 -7.57
C GLN A 117 -68.53 0.47 -8.83
N GLN A 118 -69.02 0.88 -10.00
CA GLN A 118 -68.27 0.74 -11.26
C GLN A 118 -66.96 1.55 -11.23
N ILE A 119 -67.01 2.82 -10.80
CA ILE A 119 -65.82 3.68 -10.68
C ILE A 119 -64.84 3.09 -9.66
N ARG A 120 -65.31 2.56 -8.53
CA ARG A 120 -64.46 1.88 -7.54
C ARG A 120 -63.81 0.64 -8.13
N HIS A 121 -64.54 -0.17 -8.87
CA HIS A 121 -63.99 -1.36 -9.53
C HIS A 121 -62.94 -1.01 -10.58
N GLU A 122 -63.21 0.02 -11.39
CA GLU A 122 -62.23 0.51 -12.37
C GLU A 122 -60.98 1.06 -11.66
N GLY A 123 -61.15 1.81 -10.56
CA GLY A 123 -60.06 2.32 -9.75
C GLY A 123 -59.17 1.22 -9.16
N THR A 124 -59.74 0.13 -8.64
CA THR A 124 -58.95 -1.00 -8.10
C THR A 124 -58.20 -1.75 -9.21
N MET A 125 -58.80 -1.90 -10.38
CA MET A 125 -58.15 -2.49 -11.55
C MET A 125 -56.97 -1.65 -12.04
N GLN A 126 -57.13 -0.33 -12.08
CA GLN A 126 -56.03 0.58 -12.42
C GLN A 126 -54.90 0.54 -11.37
N LEU A 127 -55.24 0.51 -10.08
CA LEU A 127 -54.26 0.43 -9.00
C LEU A 127 -53.44 -0.87 -9.07
N LYS A 128 -54.11 -2.02 -9.27
CA LYS A 128 -53.43 -3.31 -9.45
C LYS A 128 -52.49 -3.30 -10.67
N LYS A 129 -52.90 -2.67 -11.77
CA LYS A 129 -52.08 -2.53 -12.98
C LYS A 129 -50.86 -1.63 -12.74
N GLN A 130 -51.02 -0.55 -11.97
CA GLN A 130 -49.91 0.32 -11.59
C GLN A 130 -48.92 -0.40 -10.67
N GLU A 131 -49.42 -1.14 -9.69
CA GLU A 131 -48.58 -1.92 -8.77
C GLU A 131 -47.75 -2.97 -9.52
N GLN A 132 -48.36 -3.67 -10.48
CA GLN A 132 -47.64 -4.60 -11.35
C GLN A 132 -46.55 -3.90 -12.16
N ARG A 133 -46.85 -2.74 -12.76
CA ARG A 133 -45.84 -1.94 -13.49
C ARG A 133 -44.69 -1.49 -12.59
N ILE A 134 -44.99 -1.08 -11.36
CA ILE A 134 -43.95 -0.68 -10.39
C ILE A 134 -43.09 -1.89 -10.02
N ALA A 135 -43.69 -3.06 -9.82
CA ALA A 135 -42.96 -4.30 -9.54
C ALA A 135 -42.03 -4.68 -10.70
N ASP A 136 -42.52 -4.61 -11.94
CA ASP A 136 -41.74 -4.90 -13.14
C ASP A 136 -40.55 -3.92 -13.30
N VAL A 137 -40.80 -2.62 -13.10
CA VAL A 137 -39.73 -1.59 -13.13
C VAL A 137 -38.72 -1.82 -12.02
N LYS A 138 -39.17 -2.14 -10.81
CA LYS A 138 -38.28 -2.42 -9.68
C LYS A 138 -37.40 -3.63 -9.96
N HIS A 139 -37.96 -4.69 -10.54
CA HIS A 139 -37.20 -5.88 -10.90
C HIS A 139 -36.17 -5.59 -12.01
N GLY A 140 -36.58 -4.87 -13.06
CA GLY A 140 -35.68 -4.44 -14.13
C GLY A 140 -34.55 -3.55 -13.62
N LEU A 141 -34.86 -2.58 -12.77
CA LEU A 141 -33.87 -1.68 -12.17
C LEU A 141 -32.88 -2.43 -11.28
N ALA A 142 -33.36 -3.40 -10.47
CA ALA A 142 -32.48 -4.21 -9.62
C ALA A 142 -31.49 -5.03 -10.45
N GLY A 143 -31.93 -5.59 -11.58
CA GLY A 143 -31.05 -6.28 -12.54
C GLY A 143 -30.00 -5.35 -13.13
N VAL A 144 -30.42 -4.20 -13.68
CA VAL A 144 -29.51 -3.21 -14.28
C VAL A 144 -28.48 -2.68 -13.28
N ILE A 145 -28.89 -2.41 -12.04
CA ILE A 145 -27.97 -1.96 -10.99
C ILE A 145 -26.98 -3.07 -10.63
N SER A 146 -27.44 -4.31 -10.45
CA SER A 146 -26.58 -5.46 -10.16
C SER A 146 -25.55 -5.67 -11.27
N ASP A 147 -25.99 -5.61 -12.53
CA ASP A 147 -25.12 -5.77 -13.70
C ASP A 147 -24.12 -4.62 -13.80
N HIS A 148 -24.54 -3.38 -13.54
CA HIS A 148 -23.65 -2.22 -13.55
C HIS A 148 -22.61 -2.30 -12.42
N VAL A 149 -23.04 -2.68 -11.22
CA VAL A 149 -22.14 -2.93 -10.08
C VAL A 149 -21.17 -4.05 -10.41
N ALA A 150 -21.63 -5.17 -10.97
CA ALA A 150 -20.76 -6.27 -11.36
C ALA A 150 -19.74 -5.84 -12.42
N LYS A 151 -20.18 -5.10 -13.44
CA LYS A 151 -19.34 -4.67 -14.56
C LYS A 151 -18.28 -3.63 -14.16
N GLU A 152 -18.64 -2.67 -13.29
CA GLU A 152 -17.74 -1.56 -12.92
C GLU A 152 -16.94 -1.82 -11.63
N LEU A 153 -17.55 -2.39 -10.60
CA LEU A 153 -16.89 -2.54 -9.29
C LEU A 153 -16.06 -3.82 -9.20
N GLN A 154 -16.47 -4.94 -9.81
CA GLN A 154 -15.65 -6.16 -9.76
C GLN A 154 -14.22 -5.98 -10.30
N PRO A 155 -13.97 -5.34 -11.46
CA PRO A 155 -12.59 -5.17 -11.92
C PRO A 155 -11.75 -4.33 -10.96
N ARG A 156 -12.34 -3.27 -10.36
CA ARG A 156 -11.65 -2.44 -9.36
C ARG A 156 -11.33 -3.22 -8.08
N VAL A 157 -12.28 -4.02 -7.59
CA VAL A 157 -12.07 -4.89 -6.43
C VAL A 157 -11.00 -5.94 -6.73
N ALA A 158 -11.02 -6.55 -7.91
CA ALA A 158 -10.01 -7.50 -8.34
C ALA A 158 -8.61 -6.87 -8.41
N GLU A 159 -8.50 -5.63 -8.89
CA GLU A 159 -7.24 -4.88 -8.93
C GLU A 159 -6.71 -4.58 -7.51
N ILE A 160 -7.57 -4.14 -6.59
CA ILE A 160 -7.20 -3.91 -5.19
C ILE A 160 -6.74 -5.21 -4.52
N ILE A 161 -7.49 -6.30 -4.70
CA ILE A 161 -7.13 -7.62 -4.16
C ILE A 161 -5.78 -8.05 -4.74
N LYS A 162 -5.57 -7.91 -6.05
CA LYS A 162 -4.30 -8.24 -6.70
C LYS A 162 -3.13 -7.44 -6.10
N GLY A 163 -3.31 -6.15 -5.84
CA GLY A 163 -2.30 -5.31 -5.20
C GLY A 163 -1.96 -5.77 -3.77
N VAL A 164 -2.98 -6.03 -2.95
CA VAL A 164 -2.80 -6.50 -1.57
C VAL A 164 -2.14 -7.87 -1.52
N VAL A 165 -2.59 -8.81 -2.37
CA VAL A 165 -2.02 -10.15 -2.46
C VAL A 165 -0.57 -10.09 -2.94
N ALA A 166 -0.25 -9.30 -3.98
CA ALA A 166 1.12 -9.14 -4.46
C ALA A 166 2.05 -8.58 -3.37
N GLY A 167 1.57 -7.60 -2.58
CA GLY A 167 2.31 -7.07 -1.44
C GLY A 167 2.59 -8.13 -0.37
N ARG A 168 1.56 -8.85 0.08
CA ARG A 168 1.67 -9.93 1.08
C ARG A 168 2.56 -11.08 0.61
N VAL A 169 2.47 -11.47 -0.66
CA VAL A 169 3.30 -12.52 -1.24
C VAL A 169 4.76 -12.08 -1.27
N LYS A 170 5.06 -10.85 -1.73
CA LYS A 170 6.42 -10.32 -1.73
C LYS A 170 7.03 -10.28 -0.33
N GLU A 171 6.27 -9.83 0.66
CA GLU A 171 6.71 -9.79 2.05
C GLU A 171 6.97 -11.19 2.62
N LYS A 172 6.03 -12.14 2.46
CA LYS A 172 6.22 -13.52 2.91
C LYS A 172 7.39 -14.19 2.21
N VAL A 173 7.53 -14.03 0.90
CA VAL A 173 8.66 -14.58 0.14
C VAL A 173 9.97 -13.97 0.65
N HIS A 174 10.02 -12.67 0.95
CA HIS A 174 11.22 -12.06 1.51
C HIS A 174 11.55 -12.58 2.92
N GLN A 175 10.55 -12.75 3.78
CA GLN A 175 10.71 -13.34 5.11
C GLN A 175 11.21 -14.79 5.03
N GLU A 176 10.58 -15.61 4.19
CA GLU A 176 10.97 -17.01 3.94
C GLU A 176 12.38 -17.10 3.35
N LEU A 177 12.71 -16.27 2.36
CA LEU A 177 14.07 -16.21 1.82
C LEU A 177 15.09 -15.79 2.88
N THR A 178 14.74 -14.85 3.76
CA THR A 178 15.64 -14.42 4.85
C THR A 178 15.80 -15.51 5.93
N SER A 179 14.74 -16.30 6.17
CA SER A 179 14.78 -17.41 7.13
C SER A 179 15.52 -18.64 6.56
N GLN A 180 15.29 -18.98 5.30
CA GLN A 180 15.87 -20.14 4.63
C GLN A 180 17.32 -19.91 4.22
N ILE A 181 17.66 -18.68 3.79
CA ILE A 181 19.04 -18.33 3.49
C ILE A 181 19.73 -18.01 4.82
N SER A 182 20.37 -19.02 5.40
CA SER A 182 21.15 -18.84 6.62
C SER A 182 22.13 -17.67 6.49
N SER A 183 22.18 -16.81 7.52
CA SER A 183 23.13 -15.69 7.59
C SER A 183 24.58 -16.16 7.46
N SER A 184 24.86 -17.39 7.90
CA SER A 184 26.13 -18.10 7.70
C SER A 184 26.48 -18.26 6.21
N LEU A 185 25.54 -18.72 5.37
CA LEU A 185 25.78 -18.88 3.94
C LEU A 185 26.02 -17.53 3.25
N ILE A 186 25.28 -16.48 3.63
CA ILE A 186 25.51 -15.12 3.13
C ILE A 186 26.91 -14.64 3.52
N GLY A 187 27.31 -14.90 4.77
CA GLY A 187 28.66 -14.61 5.25
C GLY A 187 29.73 -15.35 4.44
N GLN A 188 29.56 -16.65 4.21
CA GLN A 188 30.46 -17.46 3.40
C GLN A 188 30.54 -16.96 1.95
N LEU A 189 29.41 -16.60 1.36
CA LEU A 189 29.35 -16.07 0.00
C LEU A 189 30.10 -14.74 -0.10
N ARG A 190 29.96 -13.84 0.88
CA ARG A 190 30.76 -12.60 0.94
C ARG A 190 32.26 -12.90 1.07
N VAL A 191 32.65 -13.81 1.96
CA VAL A 191 34.05 -14.21 2.12
C VAL A 191 34.61 -14.79 0.82
N ASN A 192 33.85 -15.64 0.13
CA ASN A 192 34.26 -16.23 -1.14
C ASN A 192 34.32 -15.19 -2.26
N GLN A 193 33.40 -14.22 -2.31
CA GLN A 193 33.46 -13.10 -3.23
C GLN A 193 34.71 -12.26 -3.01
N LEU A 194 35.05 -11.95 -1.75
CA LEU A 194 36.29 -11.24 -1.40
C LEU A 194 37.53 -12.04 -1.81
N ARG A 195 37.56 -13.34 -1.54
CA ARG A 195 38.65 -14.24 -1.99
C ARG A 195 38.79 -14.23 -3.52
N LEU A 196 37.68 -14.28 -4.25
CA LEU A 196 37.73 -14.27 -5.71
C LEU A 196 38.26 -12.94 -6.25
N LEU A 197 37.87 -11.82 -5.64
CA LEU A 197 38.39 -10.50 -5.99
C LEU A 197 39.89 -10.40 -5.69
N ASP A 198 40.34 -10.93 -4.55
CA ASP A 198 41.75 -11.00 -4.18
C ASP A 198 42.56 -11.81 -5.19
N VAL A 199 42.07 -13.00 -5.58
CA VAL A 199 42.72 -13.82 -6.63
C VAL A 199 42.76 -13.09 -7.97
N LYS A 200 41.68 -12.42 -8.37
CA LYS A 200 41.65 -11.63 -9.62
C LYS A 200 42.67 -10.48 -9.58
N MET A 201 42.75 -9.79 -8.45
CA MET A 201 43.72 -8.73 -8.21
C MET A 201 45.15 -9.27 -8.24
N ALA A 202 45.42 -10.38 -7.57
CA ALA A 202 46.72 -11.04 -7.56
C ALA A 202 47.13 -11.49 -8.96
N LEU A 203 46.20 -12.06 -9.74
CA LEU A 203 46.41 -12.44 -11.13
C LEU A 203 46.78 -11.23 -11.98
N HIS A 204 45.97 -10.16 -11.92
CA HIS A 204 46.24 -8.92 -12.65
C HIS A 204 47.59 -8.31 -12.26
N ASN A 205 47.91 -8.27 -10.97
CA ASN A 205 49.18 -7.75 -10.47
C ASN A 205 50.36 -8.63 -10.91
N SER A 206 50.18 -9.95 -10.97
CA SER A 206 51.21 -10.87 -11.50
C SER A 206 51.46 -10.65 -12.99
N GLU A 207 50.41 -10.40 -13.77
CA GLU A 207 50.51 -10.10 -15.20
C GLU A 207 51.14 -8.72 -15.43
N ALA A 208 50.73 -7.70 -14.66
CA ALA A 208 51.31 -6.37 -14.71
C ALA A 208 52.81 -6.41 -14.36
N ARG A 209 53.20 -7.14 -13.32
CA ARG A 209 54.62 -7.34 -12.95
C ARG A 209 55.40 -8.04 -14.06
N ARG A 210 54.82 -9.09 -14.66
CA ARG A 210 55.46 -9.80 -15.78
C ARG A 210 55.69 -8.87 -16.98
N TYR A 211 54.71 -8.04 -17.32
CA TYR A 211 54.86 -7.03 -18.38
C TYR A 211 55.95 -6.01 -18.02
N ASN A 212 55.87 -5.42 -16.82
CA ASN A 212 56.81 -4.41 -16.36
C ASN A 212 58.26 -4.95 -16.30
N ALA A 213 58.44 -6.23 -15.98
CA ALA A 213 59.76 -6.89 -15.98
C ALA A 213 60.40 -6.96 -17.38
N THR A 214 59.61 -6.91 -18.46
CA THR A 214 60.14 -6.90 -19.83
C THR A 214 60.64 -5.52 -20.27
N LEU A 215 60.30 -4.46 -19.53
CA LEU A 215 60.72 -3.10 -19.84
C LEU A 215 62.24 -2.98 -19.62
N ARG A 216 62.94 -2.53 -20.66
CA ARG A 216 64.39 -2.34 -20.65
C ARG A 216 64.73 -0.88 -20.39
N THR A 217 66.00 -0.60 -20.07
CA THR A 217 66.50 0.79 -19.94
C THR A 217 66.27 1.64 -21.19
N ASN A 218 66.15 1.03 -22.36
CA ASN A 218 65.92 1.74 -23.62
C ASN A 218 64.43 2.12 -23.83
N SER A 219 63.50 1.58 -23.04
CA SER A 219 62.04 1.80 -23.20
C SER A 219 61.44 2.66 -22.08
N LEU A 220 62.13 3.73 -21.67
CA LEU A 220 61.68 4.64 -20.59
C LEU A 220 60.31 5.32 -20.82
N GLN A 221 59.88 5.40 -22.08
CA GLN A 221 58.61 6.01 -22.50
C GLN A 221 57.46 5.01 -22.57
N GLU A 222 57.75 3.71 -22.57
CA GLU A 222 56.73 2.67 -22.63
C GLU A 222 55.85 2.71 -21.37
N PRO A 223 54.52 2.63 -21.51
CA PRO A 223 53.63 2.80 -20.38
C PRO A 223 53.76 1.63 -19.40
N LEU A 224 53.90 1.94 -18.12
CA LEU A 224 53.86 0.95 -17.05
C LEU A 224 52.42 0.43 -16.90
N ARG A 225 52.27 -0.89 -16.73
CA ARG A 225 50.97 -1.45 -16.35
C ARG A 225 50.74 -1.20 -14.86
N PRO A 226 49.65 -0.51 -14.48
CA PRO A 226 49.40 -0.16 -13.10
C PRO A 226 49.03 -1.39 -12.27
N LEU A 227 49.56 -1.44 -11.06
CA LEU A 227 49.17 -2.46 -10.08
C LEU A 227 47.91 -2.01 -9.36
N LEU A 228 46.99 -2.96 -9.15
CA LEU A 228 45.81 -2.77 -8.34
C LEU A 228 46.19 -2.76 -6.86
N ARG A 229 45.61 -1.83 -6.12
CA ARG A 229 45.85 -1.69 -4.67
C ARG A 229 45.28 -2.91 -3.93
N PRO A 230 45.99 -3.46 -2.93
CA PRO A 230 45.42 -4.49 -2.07
C PRO A 230 44.05 -4.04 -1.57
N LEU A 231 43.06 -4.91 -1.68
CA LEU A 231 41.78 -4.67 -1.03
C LEU A 231 42.10 -4.37 0.44
N ALA A 232 41.62 -3.24 0.95
CA ALA A 232 41.49 -3.03 2.38
C ALA A 232 40.43 -4.03 2.86
N MET A 233 40.81 -5.30 2.87
CA MET A 233 40.13 -6.30 3.64
C MET A 233 40.03 -5.65 5.01
N PRO A 234 38.86 -5.61 5.65
CA PRO A 234 38.85 -5.45 7.08
C PRO A 234 39.72 -6.61 7.53
N THR A 235 41.01 -6.34 7.77
CA THR A 235 41.95 -7.20 8.47
C THR A 235 41.10 -7.59 9.62
N SER A 236 40.59 -8.82 9.55
CA SER A 236 39.61 -9.31 10.50
C SER A 236 40.41 -9.20 11.77
N ALA A 237 40.19 -8.12 12.53
CA ALA A 237 40.83 -7.85 13.80
C ALA A 237 40.64 -9.17 14.48
N ARG A 238 41.76 -9.92 14.56
CA ARG A 238 41.78 -11.38 14.49
C ARG A 238 40.53 -11.81 15.21
N PHE A 239 39.60 -12.47 14.51
CA PHE A 239 38.67 -13.35 15.19
C PHE A 239 39.62 -14.39 15.83
N SER A 240 40.30 -14.00 16.90
CA SER A 240 40.44 -14.71 18.13
C SER A 240 39.01 -15.13 18.42
N LEU A 241 38.55 -16.17 17.70
CA LEU A 241 37.65 -17.12 18.29
C LEU A 241 38.25 -17.31 19.68
N PRO A 242 37.54 -16.94 20.77
CA PRO A 242 37.99 -17.31 22.08
C PRO A 242 38.28 -18.81 21.96
N SER A 243 39.56 -19.17 22.14
CA SER A 243 39.96 -20.57 22.20
C SER A 243 38.93 -21.25 23.10
N PRO A 244 38.34 -22.38 22.69
CA PRO A 244 37.34 -23.05 23.51
C PRO A 244 37.98 -23.38 24.85
N THR A 245 37.77 -22.52 25.84
CA THR A 245 38.08 -22.79 27.23
C THR A 245 37.24 -23.99 27.60
N SER A 246 37.95 -25.06 27.93
CA SER A 246 37.44 -26.33 28.39
C SER A 246 36.21 -26.16 29.30
N PRO A 247 35.13 -26.93 29.10
CA PRO A 247 33.97 -26.88 29.97
C PRO A 247 34.31 -27.48 31.34
N SER A 248 34.66 -26.62 32.30
CA SER A 248 34.65 -26.98 33.71
C SER A 248 33.26 -26.74 34.28
N SER A 249 32.54 -27.84 34.50
CA SER A 249 31.52 -28.11 35.52
C SER A 249 30.30 -27.17 35.72
N PRO A 250 29.09 -27.73 35.81
CA PRO A 250 27.87 -26.99 36.09
C PRO A 250 27.70 -26.76 37.60
N SER A 251 27.73 -25.50 38.04
CA SER A 251 27.21 -25.11 39.35
C SER A 251 25.91 -24.34 39.17
N ASN A 252 24.82 -24.97 39.59
CA ASN A 252 23.53 -24.38 39.94
C ASN A 252 23.67 -22.99 40.55
N PHE A 253 23.02 -21.98 39.96
CA PHE A 253 22.38 -20.93 40.73
C PHE A 253 21.10 -20.46 40.03
N TYR A 254 20.01 -20.60 40.79
CA TYR A 254 18.70 -20.04 40.54
C TYR A 254 18.79 -18.53 40.25
N ASN A 255 18.12 -18.07 39.20
CA ASN A 255 17.76 -16.66 39.07
C ASN A 255 16.23 -16.49 39.08
N PRO A 256 15.71 -15.54 39.87
CA PRO A 256 14.29 -15.44 40.19
C PRO A 256 13.47 -14.75 39.09
N VAL A 257 12.20 -15.15 39.08
CA VAL A 257 11.05 -14.54 38.40
C VAL A 257 11.05 -13.02 38.55
N THR A 258 11.03 -12.30 37.43
CA THR A 258 10.72 -10.86 37.37
C THR A 258 9.25 -10.71 36.95
N PRO A 259 8.39 -10.02 37.72
CA PRO A 259 7.01 -9.76 37.30
C PRO A 259 6.88 -8.43 36.54
N ALA A 260 5.89 -8.41 35.65
CA ALA A 260 5.14 -7.24 35.16
C ALA A 260 5.92 -6.16 34.39
N GLN A 261 5.88 -6.27 33.05
CA GLN A 261 6.17 -5.17 32.13
C GLN A 261 4.86 -4.37 31.86
N PRO A 262 4.87 -3.01 31.93
CA PRO A 262 3.69 -2.19 31.68
C PRO A 262 3.34 -2.12 30.18
N ALA A 263 2.05 -1.85 29.93
CA ALA A 263 1.42 -1.74 28.62
C ALA A 263 2.09 -0.74 27.64
N PRO A 264 2.00 -0.97 26.32
CA PRO A 264 2.45 -0.01 25.31
C PRO A 264 1.52 1.22 25.25
N PRO A 265 2.05 2.43 24.92
CA PRO A 265 1.26 3.65 24.80
C PRO A 265 0.33 3.64 23.57
N PRO A 266 -0.76 4.43 23.59
CA PRO A 266 -1.77 4.48 22.53
C PRO A 266 -1.24 5.10 21.23
N VAL A 267 -1.73 4.51 20.13
CA VAL A 267 -1.44 4.88 18.74
C VAL A 267 -2.01 6.27 18.43
N THR A 268 -1.16 7.21 18.04
CA THR A 268 -1.57 8.50 17.49
C THR A 268 -2.01 8.36 16.02
N PRO A 269 -3.09 9.04 15.60
CA PRO A 269 -3.57 9.00 14.22
C PRO A 269 -2.63 9.76 13.26
N MET A 270 -2.22 9.08 12.18
CA MET A 270 -1.44 9.65 11.10
C MET A 270 -2.20 10.76 10.38
N THR A 271 -1.59 11.95 10.34
CA THR A 271 -2.01 13.06 9.48
C THR A 271 -1.60 12.75 8.03
N PRO A 272 -2.48 12.94 7.03
CA PRO A 272 -2.13 12.72 5.62
C PRO A 272 -1.16 13.81 5.15
N ARG A 273 0.12 13.45 5.01
CA ARG A 273 1.15 14.34 4.46
C ARG A 273 1.05 14.35 2.93
N ALA A 274 0.69 15.52 2.40
CA ALA A 274 0.57 15.80 0.98
C ALA A 274 1.85 15.45 0.20
N LEU A 275 1.67 14.71 -0.90
CA LEU A 275 2.69 14.37 -1.88
C LEU A 275 3.04 15.61 -2.71
N HIS A 276 4.06 16.36 -2.29
CA HIS A 276 4.82 17.20 -3.21
C HIS A 276 6.05 16.39 -3.69
N ARG A 277 5.85 15.74 -4.83
CA ARG A 277 6.89 15.03 -5.58
C ARG A 277 7.75 16.05 -6.32
N SER A 278 8.68 16.65 -5.60
CA SER A 278 9.77 17.45 -6.18
C SER A 278 10.93 16.51 -6.50
N TYR A 279 11.18 16.29 -7.78
CA TYR A 279 12.35 15.61 -8.34
C TYR A 279 13.55 16.55 -8.24
N SER A 280 14.07 16.72 -7.03
CA SER A 280 15.38 17.32 -6.80
C SER A 280 16.43 16.23 -7.01
N SER A 281 17.20 16.34 -8.09
CA SER A 281 18.37 15.51 -8.39
C SER A 281 19.55 15.87 -7.48
N THR A 282 19.36 15.74 -6.18
CA THR A 282 20.49 15.69 -5.23
C THR A 282 20.98 14.25 -5.22
N SER A 283 22.05 14.00 -5.95
CA SER A 283 22.80 12.75 -5.97
C SER A 283 22.93 12.22 -4.53
N PRO A 284 22.22 11.14 -4.17
CA PRO A 284 22.38 10.58 -2.84
C PRO A 284 23.82 10.06 -2.76
N SER A 285 24.50 10.56 -1.73
CA SER A 285 25.77 10.10 -1.19
C SER A 285 26.04 8.66 -1.62
N ALA A 286 27.17 8.46 -2.31
CA ALA A 286 27.64 7.17 -2.74
C ALA A 286 27.48 6.17 -1.58
N SER A 287 26.46 5.31 -1.68
CA SER A 287 26.62 3.96 -1.19
C SER A 287 27.73 3.38 -2.06
N SER A 288 28.98 3.70 -1.71
CA SER A 288 30.13 2.96 -2.20
C SER A 288 29.82 1.54 -1.77
N SER A 289 29.28 0.79 -2.71
CA SER A 289 29.27 -0.65 -2.65
C SER A 289 30.65 -1.02 -2.09
N PRO A 290 30.75 -1.83 -1.03
CA PRO A 290 32.06 -2.25 -0.51
C PRO A 290 32.93 -2.98 -1.57
N TYR A 291 32.38 -3.16 -2.77
CA TYR A 291 33.04 -3.54 -4.00
C TYR A 291 33.32 -2.33 -4.91
N ASP A 292 33.79 -1.21 -4.36
CA ASP A 292 34.30 -0.10 -5.15
C ASP A 292 35.39 -0.68 -6.07
N PRO A 293 35.34 -0.42 -7.38
CA PRO A 293 36.09 -1.21 -8.35
C PRO A 293 37.58 -1.11 -8.03
N LEU A 294 38.27 -2.24 -8.24
CA LEU A 294 39.72 -2.39 -8.15
C LEU A 294 40.38 -1.36 -9.08
N ALA A 295 40.50 -0.11 -8.62
CA ALA A 295 41.03 0.99 -9.39
C ALA A 295 42.52 1.15 -9.05
N PRO A 296 43.37 1.36 -10.06
CA PRO A 296 44.76 1.67 -9.84
C PRO A 296 44.90 2.96 -9.02
N SER A 297 46.00 3.10 -8.27
CA SER A 297 46.30 4.35 -7.58
C SER A 297 46.37 5.50 -8.58
N PRO A 298 45.77 6.67 -8.30
CA PRO A 298 45.93 7.86 -9.13
C PRO A 298 47.38 8.40 -9.11
N LEU A 299 48.18 7.98 -8.12
CA LEU A 299 49.61 8.32 -8.01
C LEU A 299 50.50 7.35 -8.78
N PHE A 300 49.94 6.30 -9.39
CA PHE A 300 50.76 5.34 -10.15
C PHE A 300 51.36 6.02 -11.38
N PRO A 301 52.70 6.04 -11.52
CA PRO A 301 53.36 6.74 -12.61
C PRO A 301 53.07 6.05 -13.95
N PRO A 302 52.71 6.81 -15.01
CA PRO A 302 52.39 6.23 -16.29
C PRO A 302 53.60 5.58 -16.99
N ASN A 303 54.85 5.99 -16.69
CA ASN A 303 56.06 5.48 -17.34
C ASN A 303 57.27 5.46 -16.38
N LEU A 304 58.34 4.73 -16.75
CA LEU A 304 59.58 4.69 -15.96
C LEU A 304 60.23 6.09 -15.82
N LYS A 305 60.15 6.92 -16.85
CA LYS A 305 60.64 8.31 -16.79
C LYS A 305 59.96 9.13 -15.69
N THR A 306 58.64 9.02 -15.56
CA THR A 306 57.89 9.72 -14.51
C THR A 306 58.20 9.16 -13.13
N LEU A 307 58.40 7.85 -13.01
CA LEU A 307 58.80 7.22 -11.76
C LEU A 307 60.19 7.69 -11.29
N PHE A 308 61.16 7.81 -12.21
CA PHE A 308 62.49 8.33 -11.90
C PHE A 308 62.56 9.82 -11.60
N ASN A 309 61.50 10.57 -11.94
CA ASN A 309 61.37 12.00 -11.63
C ASN A 309 60.50 12.25 -10.39
N LEU A 310 59.99 11.20 -9.74
CA LEU A 310 59.07 11.33 -8.61
C LEU A 310 59.80 11.90 -7.39
N ASP A 311 59.19 12.85 -6.68
CA ASP A 311 59.75 13.39 -5.44
C ASP A 311 59.79 12.33 -4.34
N ILE A 312 60.65 12.54 -3.32
CA ILE A 312 60.79 11.60 -2.21
C ILE A 312 59.47 11.40 -1.47
N ASP A 313 58.69 12.46 -1.26
CA ASP A 313 57.41 12.39 -0.56
C ASP A 313 56.34 11.66 -1.38
N ALA A 314 56.31 11.88 -2.70
CA ALA A 314 55.42 11.18 -3.59
C ALA A 314 55.79 9.68 -3.72
N ALA A 315 57.09 9.35 -3.75
CA ALA A 315 57.55 7.97 -3.71
C ALA A 315 57.18 7.26 -2.39
N ARG A 316 57.31 7.95 -1.25
CA ARG A 316 56.88 7.44 0.06
C ARG A 316 55.37 7.24 0.14
N ALA A 317 54.58 8.21 -0.33
CA ALA A 317 53.13 8.10 -0.40
C ALA A 317 52.70 6.88 -1.23
N LEU A 318 53.40 6.63 -2.33
CA LEU A 318 53.16 5.47 -3.18
C LEU A 318 53.47 4.16 -2.45
N ILE A 319 54.64 4.04 -1.80
CA ILE A 319 54.96 2.86 -0.99
C ILE A 319 53.91 2.61 0.10
N ARG A 320 53.45 3.67 0.77
CA ARG A 320 52.40 3.59 1.81
C ARG A 320 51.09 3.08 1.23
N GLU A 321 50.65 3.61 0.10
CA GLU A 321 49.38 3.21 -0.54
C GLU A 321 49.37 1.74 -0.99
N TYR A 322 50.54 1.21 -1.38
CA TYR A 322 50.69 -0.21 -1.73
C TYR A 322 51.05 -1.11 -0.53
N GLY A 323 51.09 -0.58 0.69
CA GLY A 323 51.35 -1.36 1.90
C GLY A 323 52.78 -1.91 2.00
N LEU A 324 53.76 -1.22 1.41
CA LEU A 324 55.18 -1.61 1.42
C LEU A 324 55.99 -0.96 2.55
N VAL A 325 55.34 -0.13 3.37
CA VAL A 325 55.95 0.46 4.56
C VAL A 325 56.10 -0.65 5.60
N PRO A 326 57.31 -0.90 6.13
CA PRO A 326 57.47 -1.82 7.25
C PRO A 326 56.69 -1.26 8.44
N GLU A 327 55.78 -2.07 8.98
CA GLU A 327 54.85 -1.72 10.07
C GLU A 327 55.55 -1.16 11.32
N SER A 328 56.87 -1.37 11.45
CA SER A 328 57.72 -0.89 12.53
C SER A 328 58.05 0.60 12.50
N ALA A 329 57.74 1.34 11.43
CA ALA A 329 58.16 2.74 11.28
C ALA A 329 57.12 3.78 11.73
N GLU A 330 55.84 3.41 11.90
CA GLU A 330 54.76 4.40 12.14
C GLU A 330 54.41 4.62 13.63
N THR A 331 55.05 3.94 14.58
CA THR A 331 54.65 3.96 16.01
C THR A 331 55.43 4.92 16.91
N LEU A 332 56.39 5.71 16.41
CA LEU A 332 57.31 6.44 17.30
C LEU A 332 57.06 7.95 17.49
N ASP A 333 56.15 8.56 16.74
CA ASP A 333 56.02 10.03 16.75
C ASP A 333 54.78 10.60 17.44
N ASP A 334 53.80 9.77 17.87
CA ASP A 334 52.50 10.27 18.39
C ASP A 334 52.27 10.13 19.90
N GLU A 335 53.17 9.51 20.67
CA GLU A 335 52.98 9.29 22.12
C GLU A 335 53.72 10.30 23.03
N ARG A 336 54.44 11.31 22.49
CA ARG A 336 55.31 12.17 23.32
C ARG A 336 54.70 13.50 23.80
N MET A 337 53.37 13.60 23.87
CA MET A 337 52.69 14.75 24.48
C MET A 337 51.68 14.30 25.54
N GLY A 338 52.16 13.68 26.63
CA GLY A 338 51.31 13.53 27.82
C GLY A 338 51.86 12.61 28.92
N SER A 339 52.05 13.17 30.11
CA SER A 339 52.36 12.49 31.39
C SER A 339 53.82 12.01 31.50
N GLY A 340 54.71 12.65 32.26
CA GLY A 340 54.53 13.08 33.64
C GLY A 340 54.60 11.85 34.57
N GLY A 341 55.80 11.45 34.99
CA GLY A 341 55.98 10.39 35.99
C GLY A 341 57.37 9.74 36.02
N ASN A 342 58.20 10.19 36.96
CA ASN A 342 59.38 9.57 37.60
C ASN A 342 60.09 8.38 36.94
N SER A 343 61.34 8.64 36.55
CA SER A 343 62.56 8.03 37.12
C SER A 343 62.49 6.59 37.63
N GLU A 344 63.02 5.65 36.85
CA GLU A 344 63.97 4.65 37.36
C GLU A 344 64.95 4.27 36.24
N GLU A 345 66.22 4.55 36.51
CA GLU A 345 67.35 4.38 35.60
C GLU A 345 67.60 2.89 35.33
N VAL A 346 67.14 2.38 34.19
CA VAL A 346 67.60 1.10 33.66
C VAL A 346 68.52 1.36 32.48
N ASN A 347 69.82 1.30 32.76
CA ASN A 347 70.93 1.29 31.80
C ASN A 347 70.81 0.08 30.86
N GLY A 348 70.02 0.23 29.80
CA GLY A 348 70.02 -0.65 28.64
C GLY A 348 70.40 0.18 27.43
N SER A 349 71.68 0.17 27.06
CA SER A 349 72.19 0.75 25.81
C SER A 349 71.63 -0.03 24.61
N VAL A 350 70.36 0.19 24.30
CA VAL A 350 69.81 -0.15 22.98
C VAL A 350 70.38 0.90 22.05
N SER A 351 71.34 0.48 21.23
CA SER A 351 71.75 1.22 20.05
C SER A 351 70.50 1.45 19.22
N ARG A 352 69.87 2.60 19.45
CA ARG A 352 68.87 3.20 18.57
C ARG A 352 69.61 3.40 17.27
N GLU A 353 69.54 2.41 16.38
CA GLU A 353 69.87 2.58 14.98
C GLU A 353 68.99 3.73 14.52
N GLU A 354 69.57 4.93 14.54
CA GLU A 354 69.02 6.12 13.94
C GLU A 354 68.56 5.70 12.56
N GLY A 355 67.24 5.67 12.37
CA GLY A 355 66.60 5.17 11.18
C GLY A 355 67.26 5.81 9.99
N VAL A 356 68.13 5.04 9.34
CA VAL A 356 68.84 5.45 8.13
C VAL A 356 67.72 5.80 7.17
N TRP A 357 67.49 7.09 6.99
CA TRP A 357 66.44 7.60 6.15
C TRP A 357 66.61 6.93 4.79
N GLU A 358 65.69 6.02 4.44
CA GLU A 358 65.70 5.37 3.14
C GLU A 358 65.87 6.49 2.10
N THR A 359 66.97 6.43 1.34
CA THR A 359 67.22 7.47 0.34
C THR A 359 66.11 7.41 -0.70
N ARG A 360 65.89 8.52 -1.41
CA ARG A 360 64.89 8.56 -2.48
C ARG A 360 65.09 7.41 -3.47
N GLU A 361 66.35 7.14 -3.80
CA GLU A 361 66.74 6.05 -4.70
C GLU A 361 66.39 4.68 -4.12
N ASP A 362 66.57 4.47 -2.81
CA ASP A 362 66.18 3.22 -2.14
C ASP A 362 64.66 3.02 -2.16
N THR A 363 63.88 4.06 -1.85
CA THR A 363 62.41 4.04 -1.93
C THR A 363 61.96 3.70 -3.37
N ILE A 364 62.53 4.36 -4.39
CA ILE A 364 62.20 4.08 -5.79
C ILE A 364 62.62 2.66 -6.18
N ASN A 365 63.81 2.20 -5.80
CA ASN A 365 64.29 0.84 -6.09
C ASN A 365 63.43 -0.24 -5.43
N LYS A 366 62.99 0.00 -4.19
CA LYS A 366 62.07 -0.88 -3.45
C LYS A 366 60.73 -0.99 -4.18
N PHE A 367 60.20 0.14 -4.64
CA PHE A 367 58.97 0.14 -5.45
C PHE A 367 59.17 -0.52 -6.82
N MET A 368 60.27 -0.23 -7.53
CA MET A 368 60.65 -0.86 -8.81
C MET A 368 60.68 -2.38 -8.70
N ASN A 369 61.29 -2.91 -7.63
CA ASN A 369 61.30 -4.34 -7.35
C ASN A 369 59.88 -4.88 -7.11
N PHE A 370 59.03 -4.16 -6.37
CA PHE A 370 57.64 -4.57 -6.14
C PHE A 370 56.78 -4.61 -7.42
N ILE A 371 56.97 -3.66 -8.34
CA ILE A 371 56.27 -3.64 -9.63
C ILE A 371 56.90 -4.59 -10.67
N GLY A 372 57.95 -5.33 -10.32
CA GLY A 372 58.61 -6.33 -11.16
C GLY A 372 59.71 -5.78 -12.07
N VAL A 373 60.07 -4.50 -11.98
CA VAL A 373 61.13 -3.90 -12.80
C VAL A 373 62.47 -4.12 -12.09
N THR A 374 63.12 -5.26 -12.38
CA THR A 374 64.39 -5.66 -11.74
C THR A 374 65.63 -5.34 -12.57
N ALA A 375 65.49 -5.11 -13.87
CA ALA A 375 66.59 -4.88 -14.81
C ALA A 375 67.25 -3.49 -14.68
N VAL A 376 66.60 -2.56 -13.97
CA VAL A 376 67.03 -1.16 -13.84
C VAL A 376 67.09 -0.79 -12.37
N ARG A 377 68.24 -0.29 -11.90
CA ARG A 377 68.43 0.19 -10.53
C ARG A 377 69.02 1.60 -10.53
N LEU A 378 68.51 2.46 -9.66
CA LEU A 378 69.13 3.74 -9.35
C LEU A 378 70.21 3.50 -8.31
N THR A 379 71.45 3.85 -8.61
CA THR A 379 72.48 3.92 -7.58
C THR A 379 72.34 5.25 -6.83
N PRO A 380 72.25 5.24 -5.48
CA PRO A 380 72.23 6.49 -4.71
C PRO A 380 73.46 7.30 -5.08
N ALA A 381 73.28 8.61 -5.26
CA ALA A 381 74.40 9.49 -5.54
C ALA A 381 75.37 9.40 -4.37
N THR A 382 76.55 8.84 -4.60
CA THR A 382 77.60 8.76 -3.57
C THR A 382 77.85 10.19 -3.09
N PRO A 383 77.68 10.49 -1.79
CA PRO A 383 77.94 11.82 -1.27
C PRO A 383 79.42 12.11 -1.54
N ILE A 384 79.69 12.95 -2.54
CA ILE A 384 81.05 13.41 -2.81
C ILE A 384 81.39 14.27 -1.60
N SER A 385 82.25 13.73 -0.72
CA SER A 385 82.68 14.42 0.50
C SER A 385 83.14 15.83 0.12
N PRO A 386 82.54 16.89 0.70
CA PRO A 386 82.85 18.25 0.32
C PRO A 386 84.26 18.59 0.82
N SER A 387 85.27 18.46 -0.06
CA SER A 387 86.64 18.79 0.31
C SER A 387 86.95 20.29 0.31
N ASP A 388 86.04 21.19 -0.09
CA ASP A 388 86.41 22.59 -0.34
C ASP A 388 85.24 23.62 -0.34
N GLY A 389 84.33 23.55 0.63
CA GLY A 389 83.39 24.65 0.95
C GLY A 389 82.46 25.18 -0.17
N LYS A 390 82.42 24.52 -1.33
CA LYS A 390 81.61 24.90 -2.50
C LYS A 390 80.22 24.26 -2.41
N PRO A 391 79.16 24.98 -2.83
CA PRO A 391 77.80 24.44 -2.86
C PRO A 391 77.77 23.17 -3.71
N MET A 392 77.25 22.08 -3.11
CA MET A 392 77.18 20.77 -3.75
C MET A 392 76.29 20.83 -5.00
N LEU A 393 76.91 20.79 -6.18
CA LEU A 393 76.19 20.42 -7.39
C LEU A 393 75.84 18.93 -7.28
N ARG A 394 74.57 18.61 -6.98
CA ARG A 394 74.07 17.24 -7.05
C ARG A 394 74.14 16.77 -8.50
N LEU A 395 75.00 15.80 -8.78
CA LEU A 395 75.00 15.11 -10.06
C LEU A 395 73.68 14.35 -10.24
N PRO A 396 73.16 14.26 -11.46
CA PRO A 396 71.97 13.45 -11.73
C PRO A 396 72.23 11.98 -11.36
N PRO A 397 71.23 11.25 -10.84
CA PRO A 397 71.37 9.84 -10.49
C PRO A 397 71.75 9.02 -11.73
N ILE A 398 72.69 8.08 -11.56
CA ILE A 398 73.14 7.18 -12.62
C ILE A 398 72.18 5.99 -12.68
N ILE A 399 71.62 5.74 -13.86
CA ILE A 399 70.78 4.58 -14.14
C ILE A 399 71.71 3.42 -14.52
N THR A 400 71.74 2.38 -13.70
CA THR A 400 72.51 1.17 -13.99
C THR A 400 71.57 0.07 -14.48
N SER A 401 71.97 -0.63 -15.55
CA SER A 401 71.28 -1.83 -16.02
C SER A 401 72.07 -3.06 -15.60
N THR A 402 71.44 -3.95 -14.84
CA THR A 402 71.99 -5.27 -14.56
C THR A 402 71.59 -6.21 -15.69
N SER A 403 72.54 -6.57 -16.56
CA SER A 403 72.34 -7.66 -17.51
C SER A 403 72.45 -8.99 -16.75
N TYR A 404 71.31 -9.66 -16.54
CA TYR A 404 71.27 -11.03 -16.03
C TYR A 404 71.42 -12.04 -17.15
#